data_AF-A0A7K8VL99-F1
#
_entry.id   AF-A0A7K8VL99-F1
#
_cell.length_a   1.000
_cell.length_b   1.000
_cell.length_c   1.000
_cell.angle_alpha   90.00
_cell.angle_beta   90.00
_cell.angle_gamma   90.00
#
_symmetry.space_group_name_H-M   'P 1'
#
loop_
_entity.id
_entity.type
_entity.pdbx_description
1 polymer ?
#
loop_
_entity_poly.entity_id
_entity_poly.type
_entity_poly.pdbx_seq_one_letter_code
_entity_poly.pdbx_strand_id
1 'polypeptide(L)'
;TLGTQTDYRDGEAQTDPYSPEYVVPSGSVPELLTLATLTWGRGLPVGLVEVEMIERAREKRAWEATLPAMDSASQITKRRKMMEDMERKEWAFREQEIEKLQEVRLEVLKKLLRRREENQNKLDAKRLDDHWQNHQKVKEEKIKKIQHDCALRLRKLIAKGNNMMGKLDRRDIIKEYTDFASQTYAPLSRIGYFPDNHSERYVVKNLYLNTFAGLCELEASLPDSVTQVKIEAPKPKYTTTKTGFIKRSAKLEVELAQIHQALLEKKNKVKEPKKPLHFLEKVERPVPRPPTPILEKPSIEEEETELAVICLQKLLRGRAIQNMMFEGKEKRLELIQELRTTHALQEDGQLLLKAKEQMTQALQQQHDLQMHKLSSVENHLAREEGRALANTFDFLSKELVRLQEERKIHAFVMLAERQRRMREAEESGRRQVEERRRREEDEIFRQAREGGCTIDSYLEDIILSSMENTAEEQAREEVQRMAVEINDIAYEMESRRTRLQSEEIVAELVYDFLIPEAEKMSVREKVRQSQRKHIYAAHQIIHRGTE
;
A
#
# COMPACT_ATOMS: atom_id res chain seq x y z
N THR A 1 8.14 -40.44 31.41
CA THR A 1 9.06 -39.94 32.45
C THR A 1 8.57 -38.56 32.86
N LEU A 2 8.03 -38.42 34.07
CA LEU A 2 7.61 -37.14 34.63
C LEU A 2 8.88 -36.36 35.03
N GLY A 3 9.24 -35.34 34.26
CA GLY A 3 10.34 -34.45 34.61
C GLY A 3 9.86 -33.44 35.64
N THR A 4 10.45 -33.46 36.83
CA THR A 4 10.30 -32.41 37.84
C THR A 4 10.95 -31.13 37.33
N GLN A 5 10.15 -30.12 37.04
CA GLN A 5 10.60 -28.78 36.67
C GLN A 5 10.89 -28.01 37.96
N THR A 6 12.10 -27.46 38.11
CA THR A 6 12.46 -26.60 39.25
C THR A 6 11.70 -25.27 39.13
N ASP A 7 11.19 -24.75 40.26
CA ASP A 7 10.49 -23.45 40.31
C ASP A 7 11.39 -22.27 39.92
N TYR A 8 12.72 -22.45 40.00
CA TYR A 8 13.73 -21.48 39.61
C TYR A 8 14.41 -21.92 38.31
N ARG A 9 14.57 -20.97 37.38
CA ARG A 9 15.41 -21.16 36.18
C ARG A 9 16.89 -21.06 36.59
N ASP A 10 17.77 -21.86 35.99
CA ASP A 10 19.23 -21.83 36.26
C ASP A 10 19.85 -20.42 36.21
N GLY A 11 19.31 -19.53 35.36
CA GLY A 11 19.76 -18.14 35.27
C GLY A 11 19.38 -17.24 36.47
N GLU A 12 18.36 -17.61 37.24
CA GLU A 12 17.95 -16.88 38.45
C GLU A 12 18.80 -17.28 39.68
N ALA A 13 19.49 -18.43 39.61
CA ALA A 13 20.45 -18.87 40.62
C ALA A 13 21.86 -18.26 40.43
N GLN A 14 22.11 -17.54 39.33
CA GLN A 14 23.36 -16.83 39.09
C GLN A 14 23.37 -15.48 39.83
N THR A 15 23.92 -15.47 41.04
CA THR A 15 24.24 -14.24 41.77
C THR A 15 25.62 -13.72 41.39
N ASP A 16 25.87 -12.42 41.61
CA ASP A 16 27.20 -11.86 41.50
C ASP A 16 28.20 -12.61 42.42
N PRO A 17 29.46 -12.79 41.99
CA PRO A 17 30.48 -13.42 42.83
C PRO A 17 30.61 -12.68 44.18
N TYR A 18 30.59 -13.42 45.28
CA TYR A 18 30.72 -12.86 46.63
C TYR A 18 32.05 -12.10 46.79
N SER A 19 31.97 -10.84 47.22
CA SER A 19 33.13 -10.00 47.57
C SER A 19 33.29 -9.90 49.10
N PRO A 20 34.42 -10.31 49.67
CA PRO A 20 34.64 -10.28 51.12
C PRO A 20 34.87 -8.85 51.64
N GLU A 21 34.54 -8.63 52.91
CA GLU A 21 34.84 -7.38 53.62
C GLU A 21 36.36 -7.20 53.81
N TYR A 22 36.85 -5.96 53.70
CA TYR A 22 38.28 -5.64 53.80
C TYR A 22 38.53 -4.51 54.81
N VAL A 23 39.74 -4.48 55.39
CA VAL A 23 40.20 -3.43 56.32
C VAL A 23 41.40 -2.70 55.70
N VAL A 24 41.33 -1.37 55.64
CA VAL A 24 42.37 -0.53 55.03
C VAL A 24 43.26 0.10 56.13
N PRO A 25 44.60 -0.08 56.08
CA PRO A 25 45.52 0.60 56.99
C PRO A 25 45.50 2.12 56.82
N SER A 26 45.60 2.86 57.92
CA SER A 26 45.62 4.33 57.93
C SER A 26 46.80 4.88 57.11
N GLY A 27 46.51 5.48 55.95
CA GLY A 27 47.50 6.19 55.11
C GLY A 27 47.81 5.55 53.75
N SER A 28 47.28 4.36 53.42
CA SER A 28 47.41 3.79 52.08
C SER A 28 46.07 3.33 51.52
N VAL A 29 45.70 3.84 50.34
CA VAL A 29 44.50 3.39 49.61
C VAL A 29 44.96 2.43 48.50
N PRO A 30 44.73 1.11 48.62
CA PRO A 30 45.15 0.16 47.60
C PRO A 30 44.40 0.36 46.27
N GLU A 31 45.12 0.21 45.15
CA GLU A 31 44.57 0.44 43.80
C GLU A 31 43.33 -0.41 43.51
N LEU A 32 43.27 -1.63 44.03
CA LEU A 32 42.15 -2.56 43.83
C LEU A 32 40.82 -1.98 44.33
N LEU A 33 40.84 -1.16 45.38
CA LEU A 33 39.62 -0.51 45.90
C LEU A 33 39.11 0.62 44.99
N THR A 34 39.99 1.21 44.19
CA THR A 34 39.57 2.17 43.15
C THR A 34 38.86 1.50 41.97
N LEU A 35 38.97 0.17 41.86
CA LEU A 35 38.34 -0.64 40.81
C LEU A 35 37.09 -1.38 41.30
N ALA A 36 36.65 -1.14 42.54
CA ALA A 36 35.48 -1.78 43.13
C ALA A 36 34.16 -1.47 42.38
N THR A 37 34.17 -0.48 41.48
CA THR A 37 33.05 -0.14 40.59
C THR A 37 32.91 -1.09 39.40
N LEU A 38 33.95 -1.85 39.06
CA LEU A 38 33.92 -2.86 38.00
C LEU A 38 33.36 -4.18 38.60
N THR A 39 32.19 -4.58 38.15
CA THR A 39 31.56 -5.87 38.54
C THR A 39 31.32 -6.76 37.33
N TRP A 40 31.01 -8.03 37.56
CA TRP A 40 30.68 -8.96 36.47
C TRP A 40 29.48 -8.44 35.67
N GLY A 41 29.63 -8.36 34.34
CA GLY A 41 28.62 -7.75 33.46
C GLY A 41 28.56 -6.22 33.47
N ARG A 42 29.28 -5.56 34.38
CA ARG A 42 29.52 -4.10 34.40
C ARG A 42 31.03 -3.83 34.34
N GLY A 43 31.62 -4.27 33.24
CA GLY A 43 33.00 -4.07 32.87
C GLY A 43 33.81 -5.37 32.85
N LEU A 44 33.59 -6.28 33.79
CA LEU A 44 34.22 -7.60 33.71
C LEU A 44 33.43 -8.55 32.80
N PRO A 45 34.08 -9.31 31.88
CA PRO A 45 35.53 -9.43 31.66
C PRO A 45 36.15 -8.18 31.01
N VAL A 46 37.29 -7.75 31.56
CA VAL A 46 37.91 -6.45 31.28
C VAL A 46 38.13 -6.24 29.78
N GLY A 47 37.45 -5.23 29.23
CA GLY A 47 37.66 -4.76 27.86
C GLY A 47 38.81 -3.76 27.74
N LEU A 48 39.22 -3.45 26.50
CA LEU A 48 40.28 -2.47 26.22
C LEU A 48 40.01 -1.10 26.85
N VAL A 49 38.75 -0.65 26.85
CA VAL A 49 38.33 0.65 27.42
C VAL A 49 38.60 0.69 28.93
N GLU A 50 38.36 -0.40 29.65
CA GLU A 50 38.60 -0.45 31.08
C GLU A 50 40.08 -0.51 31.42
N VAL A 51 40.88 -1.22 30.61
CA VAL A 51 42.34 -1.19 30.74
C VAL A 51 42.84 0.24 30.56
N GLU A 52 42.39 0.95 29.53
CA GLU A 52 42.75 2.35 29.27
C GLU A 52 42.32 3.29 30.43
N MET A 53 41.15 3.06 31.04
CA MET A 53 40.71 3.81 32.22
C MET A 53 41.61 3.55 33.44
N ILE A 54 42.01 2.30 33.67
CA ILE A 54 42.88 1.89 34.77
C ILE A 54 44.28 2.50 34.59
N GLU A 55 44.84 2.41 33.39
CA GLU A 55 46.13 2.99 33.04
C GLU A 55 46.12 4.51 33.24
N ARG A 56 45.06 5.19 32.78
CA ARG A 56 44.91 6.64 33.03
C ARG A 56 44.81 6.97 34.52
N ALA A 57 44.08 6.19 35.31
CA ALA A 57 43.99 6.42 36.75
C ALA A 57 45.36 6.27 37.42
N ARG A 58 46.21 5.35 36.94
CA ARG A 58 47.61 5.21 37.39
C ARG A 58 48.48 6.38 36.95
N GLU A 59 48.38 6.83 35.70
CA GLU A 59 49.09 8.00 35.20
C GLU A 59 48.72 9.27 35.98
N LYS A 60 47.43 9.44 36.30
CA LYS A 60 46.94 10.53 37.13
C LYS A 60 47.56 10.49 38.54
N ARG A 61 47.56 9.33 39.20
CA ARG A 61 48.17 9.15 40.52
C ARG A 61 49.68 9.40 40.50
N ALA A 62 50.39 8.91 39.47
CA ALA A 62 51.81 9.17 39.29
C ALA A 62 52.08 10.66 39.10
N TRP A 63 51.25 11.37 38.34
CA TRP A 63 51.34 12.81 38.17
C TRP A 63 51.00 13.58 39.45
N GLU A 64 49.97 13.19 40.20
CA GLU A 64 49.64 13.81 41.50
C GLU A 64 50.81 13.75 42.49
N ALA A 65 51.59 12.67 42.46
CA ALA A 65 52.81 12.52 43.25
C ALA A 65 53.94 13.48 42.84
N THR A 66 53.94 13.98 41.59
CA THR A 66 54.93 14.97 41.11
C THR A 66 54.58 16.42 41.48
N LEU A 67 53.41 16.67 42.08
CA LEU A 67 52.97 18.01 42.38
C LEU A 67 53.80 18.66 43.52
N PRO A 68 54.19 19.94 43.38
CA PRO A 68 55.01 20.61 44.39
C PRO A 68 54.26 20.81 45.71
N ALA A 69 55.03 20.89 46.81
CA ALA A 69 54.54 21.14 48.17
C ALA A 69 53.87 22.53 48.31
N MET A 70 53.09 22.71 49.38
CA MET A 70 52.23 23.89 49.59
C MET A 70 52.93 25.02 50.38
N ASP A 71 54.25 24.96 50.54
CA ASP A 71 54.98 25.77 51.51
C ASP A 71 55.19 27.23 51.08
N SER A 72 55.10 27.54 49.78
CA SER A 72 55.35 28.90 49.25
C SER A 72 54.38 29.33 48.14
N ALA A 73 54.05 30.62 48.07
CA ALA A 73 53.06 31.17 47.12
C ALA A 73 53.41 30.92 45.64
N SER A 74 54.69 30.88 45.29
CA SER A 74 55.16 30.55 43.94
C SER A 74 55.01 29.06 43.61
N GLN A 75 55.10 28.17 44.59
CA GLN A 75 54.83 26.73 44.42
C GLN A 75 53.33 26.46 44.31
N ILE A 76 52.50 27.16 45.09
CA ILE A 76 51.03 27.06 45.02
C ILE A 76 50.52 27.50 43.64
N THR A 77 51.04 28.60 43.08
CA THR A 77 50.67 29.05 41.74
C THR A 77 51.13 28.09 40.64
N LYS A 78 52.30 27.47 40.77
CA LYS A 78 52.76 26.39 39.87
C LYS A 78 51.88 25.15 39.97
N ARG A 79 51.52 24.72 41.18
CA ARG A 79 50.61 23.59 41.43
C ARG A 79 49.24 23.83 40.78
N ARG A 80 48.67 25.03 40.94
CA ARG A 80 47.39 25.39 40.32
C ARG A 80 47.44 25.30 38.80
N LYS A 81 48.48 25.85 38.17
CA LYS A 81 48.65 25.75 36.70
C LYS A 81 48.76 24.31 36.22
N MET A 82 49.53 23.48 36.93
CA MET A 82 49.64 22.05 36.61
C MET A 82 48.27 21.35 36.72
N MET A 83 47.47 21.65 37.75
CA MET A 83 46.11 21.11 37.91
C MET A 83 45.20 21.54 36.76
N GLU A 84 45.17 22.83 36.42
CA GLU A 84 44.36 23.35 35.31
C GLU A 84 44.76 22.74 33.95
N ASP A 85 46.07 22.53 33.71
CA ASP A 85 46.57 21.88 32.50
C ASP A 85 46.15 20.40 32.45
N MET A 86 46.17 19.69 33.58
CA MET A 86 45.75 18.30 33.65
C MET A 86 44.23 18.16 33.46
N GLU A 87 43.44 19.00 34.11
CA GLU A 87 41.99 19.05 33.93
C GLU A 87 41.63 19.29 32.46
N ARG A 88 42.29 20.23 31.78
CA ARG A 88 42.07 20.47 30.34
C ARG A 88 42.35 19.24 29.49
N LYS A 89 43.38 18.44 29.81
CA LYS A 89 43.68 17.18 29.10
C LYS A 89 42.61 16.12 29.36
N GLU A 90 42.13 15.99 30.59
CA GLU A 90 41.03 15.08 30.93
C GLU A 90 39.73 15.46 30.23
N TRP A 91 39.42 16.76 30.17
CA TRP A 91 38.27 17.28 29.42
C TRP A 91 38.39 17.01 27.92
N ALA A 92 39.56 17.26 27.32
CA ALA A 92 39.78 16.98 25.91
C ALA A 92 39.61 15.49 25.57
N PHE A 93 40.06 14.60 26.46
CA PHE A 93 39.88 13.16 26.27
C PHE A 93 38.40 12.75 26.36
N ARG A 94 37.67 13.25 27.35
CA ARG A 94 36.22 13.01 27.46
C ARG A 94 35.45 13.51 26.24
N GLU A 95 35.84 14.66 25.71
CA GLU A 95 35.24 15.21 24.49
C GLU A 95 35.45 14.27 23.30
N GLN A 96 36.65 13.69 23.15
CA GLN A 96 36.93 12.69 22.11
C GLN A 96 36.11 11.40 22.27
N GLU A 97 35.88 10.93 23.50
CA GLU A 97 34.99 9.78 23.73
C GLU A 97 33.54 10.08 23.33
N ILE A 98 33.06 11.28 23.70
CA ILE A 98 31.73 11.74 23.34
C ILE A 98 31.62 11.85 21.81
N GLU A 99 32.63 12.40 21.14
CA GLU A 99 32.69 12.50 19.68
C GLU A 99 32.61 11.12 19.02
N LYS A 100 33.42 10.15 19.45
CA LYS A 100 33.36 8.76 18.95
C LYS A 100 31.97 8.13 19.13
N LEU A 101 31.34 8.34 20.29
CA LEU A 101 29.98 7.85 20.54
C LEU A 101 28.95 8.53 19.63
N GLN A 102 29.10 9.84 19.39
CA GLN A 102 28.24 10.59 18.48
C GLN A 102 28.43 10.15 17.03
N GLU A 103 29.66 9.87 16.59
CA GLU A 103 29.95 9.32 15.26
C GLU A 103 29.24 7.98 15.05
N VAL A 104 29.37 7.04 16.00
CA VAL A 104 28.68 5.74 15.93
C VAL A 104 27.16 5.91 15.86
N ARG A 105 26.60 6.80 16.69
CA ARG A 105 25.15 7.11 16.65
C ARG A 105 24.74 7.69 15.29
N LEU A 106 25.55 8.59 14.73
CA LEU A 106 25.30 9.23 13.46
C LEU A 106 25.39 8.24 12.29
N GLU A 107 26.30 7.27 12.34
CA GLU A 107 26.35 6.17 11.38
C GLU A 107 25.10 5.29 11.41
N VAL A 108 24.63 4.94 12.60
CA VAL A 108 23.38 4.19 12.76
C VAL A 108 22.21 4.99 12.18
N LEU A 109 22.15 6.30 12.48
CA LEU A 109 21.11 7.19 11.97
C LEU A 109 21.15 7.29 10.43
N LYS A 110 22.34 7.42 9.83
CA LYS A 110 22.53 7.38 8.37
C LYS A 110 22.00 6.08 7.76
N LYS A 111 22.28 4.93 8.38
CA LYS A 111 21.76 3.63 7.92
C LYS A 111 20.24 3.55 8.01
N LEU A 112 19.63 4.09 9.07
CA LEU A 112 18.18 4.15 9.22
C LEU A 112 17.52 5.06 8.17
N LEU A 113 18.12 6.22 7.88
CA LEU A 113 17.63 7.12 6.83
C LEU A 113 17.67 6.45 5.45
N ARG A 114 18.77 5.78 5.09
CA ARG A 114 18.87 5.02 3.83
C ARG A 114 17.79 3.95 3.73
N ARG A 115 17.57 3.17 4.79
CA ARG A 115 16.49 2.16 4.82
C ARG A 115 15.11 2.79 4.64
N ARG A 116 14.86 3.96 5.23
CA ARG A 116 13.60 4.70 5.06
C ARG A 116 13.42 5.13 3.61
N GLU A 117 14.44 5.71 2.99
CA GLU A 117 14.42 6.13 1.58
C GLU A 117 14.22 4.95 0.63
N GLU A 118 14.94 3.84 0.84
CA GLU A 118 14.76 2.61 0.06
C GLU A 118 13.33 2.07 0.15
N ASN A 119 12.72 2.10 1.34
CA ASN A 119 11.35 1.68 1.53
C ASN A 119 10.36 2.63 0.83
N GLN A 120 10.59 3.94 0.87
CA GLN A 120 9.78 4.91 0.12
C GLN A 120 9.91 4.67 -1.39
N ASN A 121 11.13 4.52 -1.90
CA ASN A 121 11.38 4.25 -3.32
C ASN A 121 10.70 2.95 -3.79
N LYS A 122 10.68 1.90 -2.96
CA LYS A 122 9.94 0.65 -3.27
C LYS A 122 8.44 0.88 -3.36
N LEU A 123 7.86 1.70 -2.48
CA LEU A 123 6.43 2.03 -2.52
C LEU A 123 6.10 2.88 -3.74
N ASP A 124 6.94 3.86 -4.07
CA ASP A 124 6.74 4.72 -5.22
C ASP A 124 6.92 3.97 -6.54
N ALA A 125 7.86 3.03 -6.62
CA ALA A 125 8.01 2.13 -7.76
C ALA A 125 6.74 1.29 -7.98
N LYS A 126 6.18 0.68 -6.91
CA LYS A 126 4.92 -0.07 -7.00
C LYS A 126 3.75 0.80 -7.50
N ARG A 127 3.62 2.02 -6.97
CA ARG A 127 2.58 2.97 -7.42
C ARG A 127 2.75 3.29 -8.91
N LEU A 128 3.99 3.49 -9.36
CA LEU A 128 4.29 3.80 -10.75
C LEU A 128 3.98 2.61 -11.66
N ASP A 129 4.29 1.39 -11.22
CA ASP A 129 3.95 0.15 -11.91
C ASP A 129 2.42 -0.03 -12.01
N ASP A 130 1.67 0.20 -10.94
CA ASP A 130 0.20 0.13 -10.94
C ASP A 130 -0.40 1.14 -11.92
N HIS A 131 0.11 2.39 -11.91
CA HIS A 131 -0.28 3.41 -12.88
C HIS A 131 0.03 2.97 -14.32
N TRP A 132 1.24 2.44 -14.56
CA TRP A 132 1.65 1.96 -15.87
C TRP A 132 0.76 0.81 -16.36
N GLN A 133 0.48 -0.18 -15.51
CA GLN A 133 -0.41 -1.30 -15.83
C GLN A 133 -1.83 -0.82 -16.18
N ASN A 134 -2.37 0.13 -15.42
CA ASN A 134 -3.69 0.70 -15.70
C ASN A 134 -3.71 1.44 -17.05
N HIS A 135 -2.69 2.25 -17.34
CA HIS A 135 -2.55 2.90 -18.64
C HIS A 135 -2.40 1.90 -19.79
N GLN A 136 -1.66 0.81 -19.55
CA GLN A 136 -1.47 -0.25 -20.53
C GLN A 136 -2.79 -0.98 -20.83
N LYS A 137 -3.60 -1.32 -19.82
CA LYS A 137 -4.94 -1.90 -19.99
C LYS A 137 -5.86 -0.98 -20.80
N VAL A 138 -5.91 0.31 -20.47
CA VAL A 138 -6.72 1.30 -21.20
C VAL A 138 -6.27 1.40 -22.67
N LYS A 139 -4.95 1.34 -22.92
CA LYS A 139 -4.39 1.31 -24.28
C LYS A 139 -4.82 0.05 -25.02
N GLU A 140 -4.72 -1.12 -24.41
CA GLU A 140 -5.13 -2.40 -25.00
C GLU A 140 -6.62 -2.44 -25.34
N GLU A 141 -7.48 -1.93 -24.46
CA GLU A 141 -8.92 -1.80 -24.74
C GLU A 141 -9.20 -0.90 -25.94
N LYS A 142 -8.50 0.24 -26.04
CA LYS A 142 -8.59 1.11 -27.23
C LYS A 142 -8.13 0.40 -28.49
N ILE A 143 -7.04 -0.36 -28.44
CA ILE A 143 -6.55 -1.16 -29.56
C ILE A 143 -7.59 -2.22 -29.96
N LYS A 144 -8.19 -2.93 -28.99
CA LYS A 144 -9.26 -3.91 -29.26
C LYS A 144 -10.47 -3.27 -29.95
N LYS A 145 -10.89 -2.08 -29.50
CA LYS A 145 -11.97 -1.30 -30.16
C LYS A 145 -11.61 -0.95 -31.60
N ILE A 146 -10.40 -0.45 -31.85
CA ILE A 146 -9.91 -0.12 -33.21
C ILE A 146 -9.87 -1.37 -34.09
N GLN A 147 -9.37 -2.49 -33.59
CA GLN A 147 -9.33 -3.76 -34.31
C GLN A 147 -10.74 -4.27 -34.65
N HIS A 148 -11.67 -4.20 -33.69
CA HIS A 148 -13.07 -4.55 -33.91
C HIS A 148 -13.72 -3.68 -34.99
N ASP A 149 -13.51 -2.36 -34.91
CA ASP A 149 -14.01 -1.40 -35.91
C ASP A 149 -13.41 -1.64 -37.28
N CYS A 150 -12.13 -1.99 -37.35
CA CYS A 150 -11.45 -2.35 -38.59
C CYS A 150 -12.09 -3.62 -39.19
N ALA A 151 -12.27 -4.67 -38.39
CA ALA A 151 -12.91 -5.91 -38.84
C ALA A 151 -14.37 -5.70 -39.27
N LEU A 152 -15.12 -4.84 -38.56
CA LEU A 152 -16.47 -4.45 -38.96
C LEU A 152 -16.47 -3.69 -40.28
N ARG A 153 -15.59 -2.70 -40.45
CA ARG A 153 -15.48 -1.91 -41.68
C ARG A 153 -15.05 -2.79 -42.86
N LEU A 154 -14.09 -3.68 -42.68
CA LEU A 154 -13.67 -4.66 -43.68
C LEU A 154 -14.81 -5.58 -44.09
N ARG A 155 -15.56 -6.14 -43.13
CA ARG A 155 -16.75 -6.96 -43.44
C ARG A 155 -17.81 -6.18 -44.23
N LYS A 156 -18.10 -4.94 -43.84
CA LYS A 156 -19.03 -4.07 -44.57
C LYS A 156 -18.53 -3.76 -45.98
N LEU A 157 -17.22 -3.56 -46.14
CA LEU A 157 -16.60 -3.29 -47.43
C LEU A 157 -16.63 -4.51 -48.35
N ILE A 158 -16.36 -5.71 -47.84
CA ILE A 158 -16.50 -6.98 -48.58
C ILE A 158 -17.96 -7.18 -49.01
N ALA A 159 -18.93 -6.98 -48.11
CA ALA A 159 -20.35 -7.10 -48.44
C ALA A 159 -20.79 -6.10 -49.53
N LYS A 160 -20.28 -4.85 -49.49
CA LYS A 160 -20.49 -3.87 -50.56
C LYS A 160 -19.79 -4.27 -51.86
N GLY A 161 -18.59 -4.85 -51.78
CA GLY A 161 -17.83 -5.36 -52.92
C GLY A 161 -18.53 -6.50 -53.65
N ASN A 162 -19.30 -7.34 -52.93
CA ASN A 162 -20.13 -8.35 -53.57
C ASN A 162 -21.28 -7.71 -54.38
N ASN A 163 -21.76 -6.52 -53.99
CA ASN A 163 -22.84 -5.78 -54.64
C ASN A 163 -22.39 -4.45 -55.26
N MET A 164 -21.26 -4.43 -55.98
CA MET A 164 -20.67 -3.20 -56.56
C MET A 164 -21.61 -2.41 -57.49
N MET A 165 -22.53 -3.10 -58.16
CA MET A 165 -23.44 -2.50 -59.14
C MET A 165 -24.76 -2.00 -58.52
N GLY A 166 -24.98 -2.21 -57.21
CA GLY A 166 -26.21 -1.81 -56.51
C GLY A 166 -27.51 -2.44 -57.06
N LYS A 167 -27.39 -3.45 -57.92
CA LYS A 167 -28.55 -4.16 -58.47
C LYS A 167 -29.15 -5.04 -57.38
N LEU A 168 -30.46 -4.95 -57.20
CA LEU A 168 -31.19 -5.91 -56.37
C LEU A 168 -31.22 -7.24 -57.13
N ASP A 169 -30.56 -8.26 -56.58
CA ASP A 169 -30.64 -9.61 -57.14
C ASP A 169 -32.07 -10.13 -57.04
N ARG A 170 -32.56 -10.70 -58.14
CA ARG A 170 -33.86 -11.36 -58.17
C ARG A 170 -33.79 -12.60 -57.29
N ARG A 171 -34.82 -12.82 -56.47
CA ARG A 171 -34.90 -13.94 -55.52
C ARG A 171 -34.80 -15.29 -56.24
N ASP A 172 -33.71 -16.04 -55.97
CA ASP A 172 -33.51 -17.41 -56.47
C ASP A 172 -34.14 -18.41 -55.49
N ILE A 173 -35.39 -18.80 -55.74
CA ILE A 173 -36.14 -19.74 -54.88
C ILE A 173 -35.38 -21.06 -54.71
N ILE A 174 -34.80 -21.59 -55.79
CA ILE A 174 -34.06 -22.87 -55.74
C ILE A 174 -32.87 -22.76 -54.78
N LYS A 175 -32.09 -21.67 -54.85
CA LYS A 175 -30.93 -21.48 -53.97
C LYS A 175 -31.33 -21.34 -52.51
N GLU A 176 -32.42 -20.64 -52.23
CA GLU A 176 -32.93 -20.50 -50.86
C GLU A 176 -33.35 -21.84 -50.26
N TYR A 177 -34.07 -22.68 -51.01
CA TYR A 177 -34.47 -23.99 -50.51
C TYR A 177 -33.32 -24.99 -50.42
N THR A 178 -32.21 -24.79 -51.16
CA THR A 178 -30.98 -25.59 -51.02
C THR A 178 -30.11 -25.17 -49.85
N ASP A 179 -30.17 -23.90 -49.43
CA ASP A 179 -29.37 -23.39 -48.32
C ASP A 179 -30.19 -23.36 -47.03
N PHE A 180 -29.84 -24.20 -46.06
CA PHE A 180 -30.53 -24.24 -44.76
C PHE A 180 -30.32 -22.97 -43.93
N ALA A 181 -29.30 -22.16 -44.23
CA ALA A 181 -29.10 -20.85 -43.59
C ALA A 181 -29.96 -19.74 -44.22
N SER A 182 -30.73 -20.05 -45.25
CA SER A 182 -31.60 -19.08 -45.93
C SER A 182 -32.77 -18.62 -45.05
N GLN A 183 -33.40 -17.52 -45.47
CA GLN A 183 -34.56 -16.94 -44.78
C GLN A 183 -35.79 -17.86 -44.73
N THR A 184 -35.87 -18.85 -45.63
CA THR A 184 -36.98 -19.82 -45.68
C THR A 184 -36.97 -20.76 -44.47
N TYR A 185 -35.79 -21.18 -44.01
CA TYR A 185 -35.66 -22.08 -42.85
C TYR A 185 -35.30 -21.32 -41.58
N ALA A 186 -34.45 -20.30 -41.67
CA ALA A 186 -33.98 -19.50 -40.55
C ALA A 186 -34.26 -18.00 -40.80
N PRO A 187 -35.53 -17.55 -40.69
CA PRO A 187 -35.88 -16.15 -40.88
C PRO A 187 -35.23 -15.27 -39.81
N LEU A 188 -34.66 -14.14 -40.23
CA LEU A 188 -34.11 -13.15 -39.31
C LEU A 188 -35.26 -12.42 -38.61
N SER A 189 -35.19 -12.29 -37.28
CA SER A 189 -36.24 -11.65 -36.46
C SER A 189 -36.65 -10.25 -36.94
N ARG A 190 -35.73 -9.48 -37.51
CA ARG A 190 -36.02 -8.14 -38.08
C ARG A 190 -37.01 -8.14 -39.26
N ILE A 191 -37.24 -9.29 -39.89
CA ILE A 191 -38.20 -9.47 -41.00
C ILE A 191 -39.62 -9.59 -40.45
N GLY A 192 -39.78 -9.97 -39.17
CA GLY A 192 -41.08 -10.13 -38.51
C GLY A 192 -41.82 -11.41 -38.92
N TYR A 193 -41.19 -12.31 -39.68
CA TYR A 193 -41.77 -13.59 -40.07
C TYR A 193 -41.33 -14.68 -39.09
N PHE A 194 -42.28 -15.18 -38.31
CA PHE A 194 -42.10 -16.26 -37.35
C PHE A 194 -43.03 -17.41 -37.73
N PRO A 195 -42.52 -18.53 -38.28
CA PRO A 195 -43.34 -19.67 -38.72
C PRO A 195 -44.23 -20.23 -37.60
N ASP A 196 -43.71 -20.23 -36.36
CA ASP A 196 -44.34 -20.91 -35.22
C ASP A 196 -45.43 -20.09 -34.51
N ASN A 197 -45.54 -18.78 -34.78
CA ASN A 197 -46.47 -17.88 -34.06
C ASN A 197 -47.96 -18.26 -34.23
N HIS A 198 -48.30 -19.09 -35.21
CA HIS A 198 -49.68 -19.53 -35.46
C HIS A 198 -49.85 -21.05 -35.40
N SER A 199 -48.88 -21.77 -34.84
CA SER A 199 -48.94 -23.24 -34.71
C SER A 199 -50.22 -23.72 -34.03
N GLU A 200 -50.69 -23.00 -33.01
CA GLU A 200 -51.94 -23.30 -32.29
C GLU A 200 -53.20 -23.21 -33.17
N ARG A 201 -53.21 -22.42 -34.25
CA ARG A 201 -54.37 -22.30 -35.15
C ARG A 201 -54.62 -23.58 -35.96
N TYR A 202 -53.59 -24.40 -36.15
CA TYR A 202 -53.68 -25.66 -36.88
C TYR A 202 -53.88 -26.87 -35.95
N VAL A 203 -53.87 -26.66 -34.62
CA VAL A 203 -54.18 -27.71 -33.65
C VAL A 203 -55.70 -27.89 -33.62
N VAL A 204 -56.20 -28.88 -34.35
CA VAL A 204 -57.63 -29.23 -34.37
C VAL A 204 -58.00 -29.91 -33.04
N LYS A 205 -58.50 -29.13 -32.08
CA LYS A 205 -59.10 -29.65 -30.84
C LYS A 205 -60.58 -29.91 -31.07
N ASN A 206 -60.92 -31.10 -31.55
CA ASN A 206 -62.31 -31.48 -31.75
C ASN A 206 -62.83 -32.27 -30.55
N LEU A 207 -63.86 -31.75 -29.87
CA LEU A 207 -64.52 -32.38 -28.71
C LEU A 207 -65.06 -33.77 -29.03
N TYR A 208 -65.45 -33.98 -30.29
CA TYR A 208 -66.04 -35.22 -30.75
C TYR A 208 -65.02 -36.36 -30.95
N LEU A 209 -63.71 -36.07 -31.00
CA LEU A 209 -62.68 -37.10 -31.18
C LEU A 209 -62.32 -37.85 -29.88
N ASN A 210 -62.62 -37.27 -28.72
CA ASN A 210 -62.21 -37.81 -27.42
C ASN A 210 -63.23 -38.80 -26.82
N THR A 211 -64.46 -38.82 -27.36
CA THR A 211 -65.58 -39.58 -26.77
C THR A 211 -66.17 -40.48 -27.85
N PHE A 212 -66.48 -41.74 -27.51
CA PHE A 212 -67.11 -42.67 -28.44
C PHE A 212 -68.43 -42.11 -29.00
N ALA A 213 -69.27 -41.51 -28.15
CA ALA A 213 -70.51 -40.86 -28.57
C ALA A 213 -70.26 -39.74 -29.60
N GLY A 214 -69.19 -38.95 -29.41
CA GLY A 214 -68.80 -37.90 -30.36
C GLY A 214 -68.31 -38.44 -31.70
N LEU A 215 -67.62 -39.59 -31.70
CA LEU A 215 -67.21 -40.26 -32.94
C LEU A 215 -68.43 -40.74 -33.74
N CYS A 216 -69.45 -41.28 -33.07
CA CYS A 216 -70.69 -41.67 -33.72
C CYS A 216 -71.46 -40.46 -34.30
N GLU A 217 -71.47 -39.32 -33.60
CA GLU A 217 -72.07 -38.08 -34.12
C GLU A 217 -71.30 -37.53 -35.33
N LEU A 218 -69.97 -37.62 -35.32
CA LEU A 218 -69.12 -37.27 -36.46
C LEU A 218 -69.39 -38.20 -37.65
N GLU A 219 -69.47 -39.51 -37.41
CA GLU A 219 -69.79 -40.50 -38.44
C GLU A 219 -71.16 -40.21 -39.08
N ALA A 220 -72.17 -39.91 -38.26
CA ALA A 220 -73.51 -39.56 -38.73
C ALA A 220 -73.57 -38.21 -39.48
N SER A 221 -72.65 -37.28 -39.20
CA SER A 221 -72.55 -35.99 -39.90
C SER A 221 -71.89 -36.08 -41.28
N LEU A 222 -71.14 -37.15 -41.54
CA LEU A 222 -70.50 -37.39 -42.82
C LEU A 222 -71.51 -37.99 -43.80
N PRO A 223 -71.56 -37.54 -45.05
CA PRO A 223 -72.45 -38.14 -46.04
C PRO A 223 -72.05 -39.59 -46.31
N ASP A 224 -73.04 -40.44 -46.61
CA ASP A 224 -72.87 -41.87 -46.90
C ASP A 224 -71.80 -42.17 -47.96
N SER A 225 -71.46 -41.21 -48.83
CA SER A 225 -70.37 -41.34 -49.81
C SER A 225 -68.96 -41.44 -49.21
N VAL A 226 -68.76 -40.99 -47.98
CA VAL A 226 -67.44 -41.05 -47.28
C VAL A 226 -67.31 -42.34 -46.47
N THR A 227 -68.40 -42.81 -45.87
CA THR A 227 -68.43 -44.02 -45.03
C THR A 227 -68.68 -45.29 -45.84
N GLN A 228 -69.45 -45.20 -46.94
CA GLN A 228 -69.73 -46.33 -47.83
C GLN A 228 -68.91 -46.22 -49.13
N VAL A 229 -68.24 -47.31 -49.50
CA VAL A 229 -67.42 -47.37 -50.70
C VAL A 229 -68.31 -47.40 -51.95
N LYS A 230 -68.35 -46.29 -52.70
CA LYS A 230 -68.87 -46.28 -54.07
C LYS A 230 -67.83 -46.88 -55.02
N ILE A 231 -68.01 -48.16 -55.35
CA ILE A 231 -67.20 -48.83 -56.38
C ILE A 231 -67.72 -48.40 -57.75
N GLU A 232 -67.17 -47.31 -58.30
CA GLU A 232 -67.33 -46.99 -59.72
C GLU A 232 -66.17 -47.61 -60.51
N ALA A 233 -66.48 -48.53 -61.42
CA ALA A 233 -65.47 -49.10 -62.31
C ALA A 233 -64.84 -47.99 -63.18
N PRO A 234 -63.49 -47.94 -63.31
CA PRO A 234 -62.82 -46.90 -64.07
C PRO A 234 -63.30 -46.90 -65.51
N LYS A 235 -63.89 -45.77 -65.94
CA LYS A 235 -64.26 -45.55 -67.34
C LYS A 235 -62.98 -45.59 -68.18
N PRO A 236 -62.94 -46.36 -69.28
CA PRO A 236 -61.73 -46.46 -70.10
C PRO A 236 -61.38 -45.09 -70.68
N LYS A 237 -60.10 -44.68 -70.53
CA LYS A 237 -59.57 -43.38 -71.01
C LYS A 237 -59.74 -43.17 -72.51
N TYR A 238 -59.89 -44.27 -73.26
CA TYR A 238 -60.16 -44.27 -74.68
C TYR A 238 -61.53 -44.88 -74.92
N THR A 239 -62.31 -44.27 -75.82
CA THR A 239 -63.56 -44.87 -76.26
C THR A 239 -63.25 -46.20 -76.94
N THR A 240 -63.48 -47.29 -76.23
CA THR A 240 -63.34 -48.66 -76.71
C THR A 240 -64.62 -49.07 -77.42
N THR A 241 -64.53 -49.85 -78.49
CA THR A 241 -65.70 -50.53 -79.06
C THR A 241 -66.18 -51.62 -78.09
N LYS A 242 -67.42 -52.13 -78.25
CA LYS A 242 -67.99 -53.19 -77.39
C LYS A 242 -67.09 -54.44 -77.27
N THR A 243 -66.13 -54.62 -78.16
CA THR A 243 -65.14 -55.71 -78.23
C THR A 243 -63.77 -55.38 -77.62
N GLY A 244 -63.61 -54.24 -76.92
CA GLY A 244 -62.39 -53.92 -76.18
C GLY A 244 -61.23 -53.33 -77.01
N PHE A 245 -61.42 -53.10 -78.32
CA PHE A 245 -60.41 -52.47 -79.17
C PHE A 245 -60.48 -50.94 -79.12
N ILE A 246 -59.30 -50.30 -79.15
CA ILE A 246 -59.16 -48.84 -79.18
C ILE A 246 -59.71 -48.32 -80.52
N LYS A 247 -60.67 -47.38 -80.48
CA LYS A 247 -61.22 -46.76 -81.69
C LYS A 247 -60.11 -46.08 -82.51
N ARG A 248 -60.26 -46.11 -83.83
CA ARG A 248 -59.30 -45.54 -84.79
C ARG A 248 -58.96 -44.07 -84.51
N SER A 249 -59.93 -43.29 -84.01
CA SER A 249 -59.71 -41.89 -83.59
C SER A 249 -58.71 -41.75 -82.44
N ALA A 250 -58.82 -42.60 -81.42
CA ALA A 250 -57.89 -42.60 -80.29
C ALA A 250 -56.48 -43.09 -80.69
N LYS A 251 -56.39 -44.00 -81.67
CA LYS A 251 -55.11 -44.42 -82.25
C LYS A 251 -54.41 -43.29 -83.01
N LEU A 252 -55.19 -42.54 -83.79
CA LEU A 252 -54.73 -41.36 -84.51
C LEU A 252 -54.26 -40.24 -83.57
N GLU A 253 -54.94 -40.03 -82.44
CA GLU A 253 -54.53 -39.05 -81.42
C GLU A 253 -53.16 -39.39 -80.81
N VAL A 254 -52.90 -40.69 -80.54
CA VAL A 254 -51.59 -41.14 -80.04
C VAL A 254 -50.50 -40.94 -81.10
N GLU A 255 -50.77 -41.27 -82.36
CA GLU A 255 -49.83 -41.04 -83.47
C GLU A 255 -49.54 -39.55 -83.68
N LEU A 256 -50.55 -38.69 -83.61
CA LEU A 256 -50.40 -37.23 -83.69
C LEU A 256 -49.56 -36.67 -82.53
N ALA A 257 -49.74 -37.20 -81.32
CA ALA A 257 -48.94 -36.80 -80.15
C ALA A 257 -47.45 -37.14 -80.34
N GLN A 258 -47.15 -38.32 -80.89
CA GLN A 258 -45.78 -38.74 -81.21
C GLN A 258 -45.15 -37.86 -82.31
N ILE A 259 -45.93 -37.53 -83.36
CA ILE A 259 -45.48 -36.63 -84.44
C ILE A 259 -45.19 -35.23 -83.88
N HIS A 260 -46.06 -34.72 -83.01
CA HIS A 260 -45.88 -33.40 -82.40
C HIS A 260 -44.62 -33.35 -81.53
N GLN A 261 -44.33 -34.39 -80.74
CA GLN A 261 -43.09 -34.50 -79.99
C GLN A 261 -41.86 -34.53 -80.90
N ALA A 262 -41.89 -35.32 -81.98
CA ALA A 262 -40.80 -35.37 -82.96
C ALA A 262 -40.58 -34.02 -83.68
N LEU A 263 -41.64 -33.23 -83.90
CA LEU A 263 -41.54 -31.89 -84.48
C LEU A 263 -40.94 -30.87 -83.49
N LEU A 264 -41.28 -30.95 -82.20
CA LEU A 264 -40.68 -30.10 -81.17
C LEU A 264 -39.18 -30.38 -81.02
N GLU A 265 -38.79 -31.65 -81.04
CA GLU A 265 -37.37 -32.05 -81.03
C GLU A 265 -36.62 -31.54 -82.26
N LYS A 266 -37.25 -31.56 -83.44
CA LYS A 266 -36.67 -30.97 -84.66
C LYS A 266 -36.59 -29.44 -84.62
N LYS A 267 -37.56 -28.78 -83.97
CA LYS A 267 -37.58 -27.31 -83.82
C LYS A 267 -36.54 -26.82 -82.80
N ASN A 268 -36.29 -27.60 -81.75
CA ASN A 268 -35.31 -27.27 -80.71
C ASN A 268 -33.87 -27.66 -81.10
N LYS A 269 -33.67 -28.44 -82.18
CA LYS A 269 -32.36 -28.59 -82.83
C LYS A 269 -32.01 -27.35 -83.64
N VAL A 270 -31.52 -26.31 -82.95
CA VAL A 270 -30.82 -25.18 -83.59
C VAL A 270 -29.58 -25.74 -84.29
N LYS A 271 -29.42 -25.47 -85.59
CA LYS A 271 -28.19 -25.81 -86.33
C LYS A 271 -27.03 -25.05 -85.68
N GLU A 272 -26.08 -25.77 -85.10
CA GLU A 272 -24.81 -25.17 -84.66
C GLU A 272 -24.15 -24.45 -85.86
N PRO A 273 -23.68 -23.20 -85.72
CA PRO A 273 -22.96 -22.55 -86.80
C PRO A 273 -21.64 -23.29 -87.03
N LYS A 274 -21.35 -23.63 -88.29
CA LYS A 274 -20.03 -24.13 -88.68
C LYS A 274 -19.00 -23.03 -88.38
N LYS A 275 -17.93 -23.36 -87.66
CA LYS A 275 -16.78 -22.46 -87.44
C LYS A 275 -16.30 -21.92 -88.80
N PRO A 276 -16.19 -20.59 -88.99
CA PRO A 276 -15.68 -20.05 -90.25
C PRO A 276 -14.19 -20.38 -90.42
N LEU A 277 -13.82 -20.80 -91.64
CA LEU A 277 -12.44 -20.82 -92.09
C LEU A 277 -11.98 -19.37 -92.31
N HIS A 278 -10.89 -18.99 -91.66
CA HIS A 278 -10.36 -17.64 -91.65
C HIS A 278 -9.60 -17.35 -92.96
N PHE A 279 -10.24 -16.64 -93.90
CA PHE A 279 -9.53 -16.00 -95.02
C PHE A 279 -10.09 -14.59 -95.31
N LEU A 280 -9.20 -13.61 -95.14
CA LEU A 280 -9.19 -12.21 -95.61
C LEU A 280 -10.37 -11.31 -95.23
N GLU A 281 -10.38 -10.90 -93.96
CA GLU A 281 -11.04 -9.67 -93.53
C GLU A 281 -10.10 -8.48 -93.80
N LYS A 282 -10.58 -7.46 -94.55
CA LYS A 282 -9.80 -6.25 -94.83
C LYS A 282 -9.74 -5.40 -93.56
N VAL A 283 -8.63 -5.50 -92.82
CA VAL A 283 -8.37 -4.70 -91.62
C VAL A 283 -8.23 -3.22 -92.01
N GLU A 284 -9.13 -2.37 -91.52
CA GLU A 284 -8.95 -0.91 -91.58
C GLU A 284 -7.78 -0.52 -90.67
N ARG A 285 -6.78 0.20 -91.20
CA ARG A 285 -5.64 0.66 -90.41
C ARG A 285 -6.13 1.70 -89.39
N PRO A 286 -5.81 1.59 -88.10
CA PRO A 286 -6.13 2.63 -87.13
C PRO A 286 -5.42 3.94 -87.50
N VAL A 287 -6.06 5.08 -87.20
CA VAL A 287 -5.51 6.44 -87.40
C VAL A 287 -4.10 6.52 -86.80
N PRO A 288 -3.09 7.07 -87.50
CA PRO A 288 -1.75 7.18 -86.96
C PRO A 288 -1.78 7.98 -85.66
N ARG A 289 -1.21 7.41 -84.60
CA ARG A 289 -1.07 8.09 -83.31
C ARG A 289 -0.27 9.38 -83.53
N PRO A 290 -0.58 10.47 -82.80
CA PRO A 290 0.32 11.62 -82.78
C PRO A 290 1.73 11.14 -82.39
N PRO A 291 2.81 11.75 -82.93
CA PRO A 291 4.16 11.36 -82.56
C PRO A 291 4.29 11.44 -81.03
N THR A 292 4.65 10.30 -80.41
CA THR A 292 4.89 10.23 -78.97
C THR A 292 5.93 11.29 -78.60
N PRO A 293 5.68 12.13 -77.57
CA PRO A 293 6.67 13.07 -77.10
C PRO A 293 7.95 12.30 -76.75
N ILE A 294 9.05 12.67 -77.39
CA ILE A 294 10.37 12.10 -77.12
C ILE A 294 10.81 12.72 -75.80
N LEU A 295 10.79 11.92 -74.73
CA LEU A 295 11.49 12.27 -73.50
C LEU A 295 12.98 12.32 -73.80
N GLU A 296 13.66 13.38 -73.33
CA GLU A 296 15.12 13.43 -73.32
C GLU A 296 15.63 12.15 -72.67
N LYS A 297 16.47 11.39 -73.39
CA LYS A 297 17.09 10.21 -72.83
C LYS A 297 18.00 10.70 -71.71
N PRO A 298 17.79 10.26 -70.46
CA PRO A 298 18.69 10.63 -69.38
C PRO A 298 20.11 10.16 -69.70
N SER A 299 21.09 10.81 -69.08
CA SER A 299 22.49 10.44 -69.27
C SER A 299 22.72 8.99 -68.83
N ILE A 300 23.73 8.30 -69.40
CA ILE A 300 24.02 6.89 -69.08
C ILE A 300 24.24 6.69 -67.56
N GLU A 301 24.78 7.70 -66.88
CA GLU A 301 25.00 7.71 -65.43
C GLU A 301 23.68 7.76 -64.63
N GLU A 302 22.70 8.51 -65.11
CA GLU A 302 21.36 8.56 -64.51
C GLU A 302 20.62 7.22 -64.71
N GLU A 303 20.77 6.58 -65.87
CA GLU A 303 20.20 5.24 -66.11
C GLU A 303 20.83 4.17 -65.19
N GLU A 304 22.15 4.20 -64.99
CA GLU A 304 22.84 3.27 -64.08
C GLU A 304 22.43 3.49 -62.62
N THR A 305 22.27 4.74 -62.20
CA THR A 305 21.80 5.06 -60.84
C THR A 305 20.34 4.66 -60.65
N GLU A 306 19.46 4.90 -61.62
CA GLU A 306 18.07 4.43 -61.58
C GLU A 306 17.98 2.90 -61.54
N LEU A 307 18.79 2.19 -62.33
CA LEU A 307 18.86 0.73 -62.31
C LEU A 307 19.36 0.20 -60.95
N ALA A 308 20.36 0.83 -60.34
CA ALA A 308 20.85 0.49 -59.01
C ALA A 308 19.76 0.72 -57.93
N VAL A 309 19.03 1.83 -58.02
CA VAL A 309 17.89 2.14 -57.13
C VAL A 309 16.77 1.12 -57.30
N ILE A 310 16.41 0.74 -58.53
CA ILE A 310 15.41 -0.29 -58.80
C ILE A 310 15.84 -1.65 -58.23
N CYS A 311 17.12 -2.01 -58.36
CA CYS A 311 17.67 -3.23 -57.76
C CYS A 311 17.58 -3.21 -56.23
N LEU A 312 17.95 -2.11 -55.58
CA LEU A 312 17.80 -1.94 -54.12
C LEU A 312 16.32 -2.01 -53.69
N GLN A 313 15.42 -1.37 -54.42
CA GLN A 313 13.99 -1.45 -54.15
C GLN A 313 13.45 -2.88 -54.29
N LYS A 314 13.89 -3.65 -55.30
CA LYS A 314 13.52 -5.06 -55.47
C LYS A 314 14.04 -5.93 -54.31
N LEU A 315 15.28 -5.72 -53.86
CA LEU A 315 15.85 -6.44 -52.73
C LEU A 315 15.12 -6.13 -51.42
N LEU A 316 14.83 -4.86 -51.14
CA LEU A 316 14.08 -4.46 -49.95
C LEU A 316 12.66 -4.99 -49.95
N ARG A 317 11.96 -4.95 -51.10
CA ARG A 317 10.63 -5.57 -51.25
C ARG A 317 10.68 -7.09 -51.06
N GLY A 318 11.67 -7.76 -51.64
CA GLY A 318 11.89 -9.19 -51.46
C GLY A 318 12.15 -9.57 -49.99
N ARG A 319 13.01 -8.81 -49.29
CA ARG A 319 13.32 -9.03 -47.88
C ARG A 319 12.12 -8.76 -46.96
N ALA A 320 11.34 -7.73 -47.26
CA ALA A 320 10.10 -7.44 -46.54
C ALA A 320 9.08 -8.58 -46.68
N ILE A 321 8.89 -9.13 -47.88
CA ILE A 321 8.03 -10.29 -48.12
C ILE A 321 8.54 -11.53 -47.38
N GLN A 322 9.85 -11.77 -47.39
CA GLN A 322 10.46 -12.88 -46.64
C GLN A 322 10.23 -12.73 -45.13
N ASN A 323 10.45 -11.55 -44.56
CA ASN A 323 10.22 -11.30 -43.12
C ASN A 323 8.74 -11.48 -42.76
N MET A 324 7.82 -10.94 -43.57
CA MET A 324 6.38 -11.17 -43.39
C MET A 324 6.03 -12.66 -43.45
N MET A 325 6.68 -13.43 -44.32
CA MET A 325 6.49 -14.87 -44.42
C MET A 325 7.04 -15.60 -43.19
N PHE A 326 8.22 -15.22 -42.68
CA PHE A 326 8.81 -15.77 -41.46
C PHE A 326 7.94 -15.50 -40.24
N GLU A 327 7.49 -14.27 -40.04
CA GLU A 327 6.55 -13.93 -38.97
C GLU A 327 5.22 -14.68 -39.12
N GLY A 328 4.72 -14.80 -40.36
CA GLY A 328 3.51 -15.57 -40.65
C GLY A 328 3.65 -17.06 -40.32
N LYS A 329 4.84 -17.63 -40.55
CA LYS A 329 5.20 -19.00 -40.18
C LYS A 329 5.30 -19.16 -38.67
N GLU A 330 5.96 -18.25 -37.96
CA GLU A 330 6.06 -18.29 -36.49
C GLU A 330 4.70 -18.19 -35.80
N LYS A 331 3.85 -17.25 -36.24
CA LYS A 331 2.49 -17.09 -35.71
C LYS A 331 1.59 -18.31 -35.93
N ARG A 332 1.89 -19.13 -36.95
CA ARG A 332 1.14 -20.35 -37.28
C ARG A 332 1.90 -21.62 -36.94
N LEU A 333 3.00 -21.51 -36.19
CA LEU A 333 3.90 -22.62 -35.94
C LEU A 333 3.21 -23.73 -35.13
N GLU A 334 2.37 -23.34 -34.16
CA GLU A 334 1.50 -24.24 -33.39
C GLU A 334 0.51 -24.96 -34.30
N LEU A 335 -0.23 -24.25 -35.16
CA LEU A 335 -1.16 -24.85 -36.12
C LEU A 335 -0.44 -25.78 -37.13
N ILE A 336 0.77 -25.41 -37.58
CA ILE A 336 1.58 -26.26 -38.46
C ILE A 336 2.02 -27.52 -37.72
N GLN A 337 2.37 -27.42 -36.44
CA GLN A 337 2.67 -28.58 -35.60
C GLN A 337 1.43 -29.44 -35.40
N GLU A 338 0.27 -28.85 -35.11
CA GLU A 338 -1.01 -29.55 -35.01
C GLU A 338 -1.37 -30.29 -36.30
N LEU A 339 -1.31 -29.62 -37.45
CA LEU A 339 -1.56 -30.24 -38.76
C LEU A 339 -0.55 -31.35 -39.08
N ARG A 340 0.73 -31.16 -38.72
CA ARG A 340 1.74 -32.22 -38.85
C ARG A 340 1.50 -33.39 -37.88
N THR A 341 0.99 -33.15 -36.68
CA THR A 341 0.58 -34.21 -35.75
C THR A 341 -0.67 -34.94 -36.22
N THR A 342 -1.60 -34.27 -36.90
CA THR A 342 -2.72 -34.96 -37.56
C THR A 342 -2.26 -35.82 -38.74
N HIS A 343 -1.12 -35.49 -39.36
CA HIS A 343 -0.47 -36.32 -40.37
C HIS A 343 0.39 -37.46 -39.75
N ALA A 344 0.64 -37.42 -38.44
CA ALA A 344 1.40 -38.42 -37.68
C ALA A 344 0.50 -39.52 -37.08
N LEU A 345 -0.33 -40.15 -37.92
CA LEU A 345 -1.00 -41.42 -37.59
C LEU A 345 -0.05 -42.63 -37.70
N GLN A 346 1.27 -42.40 -37.70
CA GLN A 346 2.31 -43.43 -37.73
C GLN A 346 2.82 -43.65 -36.30
N GLU A 347 2.91 -44.91 -35.87
CA GLU A 347 3.17 -45.32 -34.48
C GLU A 347 4.44 -44.67 -33.89
N ASP A 348 5.48 -44.45 -34.70
CA ASP A 348 6.73 -43.78 -34.32
C ASP A 348 6.53 -42.33 -33.85
N GLY A 349 5.59 -41.61 -34.45
CA GLY A 349 5.28 -40.23 -34.08
C GLY A 349 4.60 -40.13 -32.71
N GLN A 350 3.76 -41.12 -32.38
CA GLN A 350 3.10 -41.21 -31.07
C GLN A 350 4.09 -41.58 -29.96
N LEU A 351 5.06 -42.45 -30.25
CA LEU A 351 6.12 -42.79 -29.30
C LEU A 351 7.02 -41.59 -28.98
N LEU A 352 7.39 -40.79 -29.98
CA LEU A 352 8.17 -39.57 -29.78
C LEU A 352 7.40 -38.51 -28.97
N LEU A 353 6.09 -38.38 -29.19
CA LEU A 353 5.25 -37.48 -28.40
C LEU A 353 5.15 -37.94 -26.95
N LYS A 354 4.91 -39.24 -26.70
CA LYS A 354 4.90 -39.81 -25.35
C LYS A 354 6.24 -39.65 -24.63
N ALA A 355 7.36 -39.82 -25.34
CA ALA A 355 8.69 -39.61 -24.77
C ALA A 355 8.93 -38.13 -24.41
N LYS A 356 8.45 -37.20 -25.25
CA LYS A 356 8.51 -35.76 -24.94
C LYS A 356 7.63 -35.40 -23.75
N GLU A 357 6.41 -35.94 -23.67
CA GLU A 357 5.50 -35.76 -22.54
C GLU A 357 6.10 -36.30 -21.23
N GLN A 358 6.72 -37.48 -21.27
CA GLN A 358 7.41 -38.03 -20.11
C GLN A 358 8.60 -37.16 -19.69
N MET A 359 9.35 -36.61 -20.64
CA MET A 359 10.47 -35.73 -20.34
C MET A 359 10.00 -34.38 -19.78
N THR A 360 8.92 -33.79 -20.30
CA THR A 360 8.35 -32.56 -19.74
C THR A 360 7.78 -32.79 -18.35
N GLN A 361 7.11 -33.92 -18.11
CA GLN A 361 6.62 -34.30 -16.77
C GLN A 361 7.77 -34.51 -15.79
N ALA A 362 8.86 -35.18 -16.21
CA ALA A 362 10.04 -35.37 -15.36
C ALA A 362 10.72 -34.03 -15.00
N LEU A 363 10.80 -33.09 -15.94
CA LEU A 363 11.32 -31.75 -15.70
C LEU A 363 10.42 -30.94 -14.75
N GLN A 364 9.10 -31.05 -14.90
CA GLN A 364 8.14 -30.43 -13.98
C GLN A 364 8.29 -30.99 -12.56
N GLN A 365 8.37 -32.32 -12.40
CA GLN A 365 8.57 -32.94 -11.09
C GLN A 365 9.90 -32.52 -10.45
N GLN A 366 10.98 -32.39 -11.23
CA GLN A 366 12.26 -31.88 -10.73
C GLN A 366 12.15 -30.43 -10.27
N HIS A 367 11.46 -29.59 -11.04
CA HIS A 367 11.23 -28.20 -10.67
C HIS A 367 10.41 -28.10 -9.39
N ASP A 368 9.32 -28.86 -9.25
CA ASP A 368 8.47 -28.86 -8.06
C ASP A 368 9.23 -29.34 -6.81
N LEU A 369 10.09 -30.35 -6.95
CA LEU A 369 10.98 -30.80 -5.88
C LEU A 369 11.98 -29.71 -5.46
N GLN A 370 12.53 -28.96 -6.42
CA GLN A 370 13.43 -27.85 -6.12
C GLN A 370 12.68 -26.71 -5.41
N MET A 371 11.48 -26.35 -5.89
CA MET A 371 10.66 -25.32 -5.27
C MET A 371 10.24 -25.72 -3.84
N HIS A 372 9.88 -26.98 -3.61
CA HIS A 372 9.58 -27.47 -2.26
C HIS A 372 10.81 -27.36 -1.34
N LYS A 373 12.00 -27.74 -1.81
CA LYS A 373 13.24 -27.60 -1.04
C LYS A 373 13.53 -26.14 -0.70
N LEU A 374 13.38 -25.23 -1.67
CA LEU A 374 13.55 -23.79 -1.44
C LEU A 374 12.57 -23.27 -0.40
N SER A 375 11.28 -23.61 -0.52
CA SER A 375 10.26 -23.20 0.45
C SER A 375 10.54 -23.72 1.87
N SER A 376 11.06 -24.94 1.99
CA SER A 376 11.45 -25.50 3.29
C SER A 376 12.61 -24.72 3.90
N VAL A 377 13.61 -24.35 3.10
CA VAL A 377 14.76 -23.56 3.57
C VAL A 377 14.32 -22.16 3.98
N GLU A 378 13.47 -21.51 3.18
CA GLU A 378 12.90 -20.19 3.51
C GLU A 378 12.10 -20.23 4.83
N ASN A 379 11.30 -21.27 5.05
CA ASN A 379 10.56 -21.45 6.30
C ASN A 379 11.49 -21.62 7.51
N HIS A 380 12.61 -22.35 7.37
CA HIS A 380 13.59 -22.48 8.45
C HIS A 380 14.31 -21.15 8.73
N LEU A 381 14.70 -20.41 7.69
CA LEU A 381 15.33 -19.11 7.84
C LEU A 381 14.39 -18.11 8.51
N ALA A 382 13.13 -18.02 8.06
CA ALA A 382 12.12 -17.16 8.66
C ALA A 382 11.88 -17.48 10.15
N ARG A 383 11.96 -18.76 10.53
CA ARG A 383 11.85 -19.18 11.93
C ARG A 383 13.02 -18.68 12.79
N GLU A 384 14.24 -18.81 12.30
CA GLU A 384 15.42 -18.35 13.07
C GLU A 384 15.52 -16.82 13.11
N GLU A 385 15.16 -16.14 12.02
CA GLU A 385 15.02 -14.68 11.99
C GLU A 385 13.95 -14.21 12.99
N GLY A 386 12.78 -14.87 13.01
CA GLY A 386 11.71 -14.59 13.96
C GLY A 386 12.15 -14.80 15.40
N ARG A 387 12.89 -15.87 15.69
CA ARG A 387 13.46 -16.12 17.02
C ARG A 387 14.44 -15.03 17.45
N ALA A 388 15.35 -14.63 16.57
CA ALA A 388 16.32 -13.58 16.85
C ALA A 388 15.60 -12.24 17.14
N LEU A 389 14.62 -11.88 16.32
CA LEU A 389 13.83 -10.66 16.51
C LEU A 389 13.05 -10.68 17.83
N ALA A 390 12.37 -11.78 18.14
CA ALA A 390 11.64 -11.94 19.40
C ALA A 390 12.57 -11.74 20.61
N ASN A 391 13.74 -12.39 20.61
CA ASN A 391 14.72 -12.24 21.68
C ASN A 391 15.20 -10.80 21.84
N THR A 392 15.44 -10.08 20.72
CA THR A 392 15.85 -8.67 20.78
C THR A 392 14.75 -7.76 21.32
N PHE A 393 13.48 -7.99 20.95
CA PHE A 393 12.37 -7.21 21.48
C PHE A 393 12.11 -7.50 22.96
N ASP A 394 12.21 -8.76 23.38
CA ASP A 394 12.12 -9.14 24.79
C ASP A 394 13.23 -8.48 25.62
N PHE A 395 14.46 -8.42 25.09
CA PHE A 395 15.55 -7.70 25.76
C PHE A 395 15.27 -6.19 25.86
N LEU A 396 14.91 -5.55 24.75
CA LEU A 396 14.64 -4.11 24.72
C LEU A 396 13.46 -3.71 25.60
N SER A 397 12.42 -4.54 25.67
CA SER A 397 11.27 -4.30 26.54
C SER A 397 11.64 -4.36 28.02
N LYS A 398 12.48 -5.33 28.42
CA LYS A 398 12.99 -5.42 29.80
C LYS A 398 13.89 -4.23 30.16
N GLU A 399 14.79 -3.82 29.28
CA GLU A 399 15.64 -2.64 29.51
C GLU A 399 14.83 -1.35 29.59
N LEU A 400 13.75 -1.23 28.82
CA LEU A 400 12.83 -0.09 28.92
C LEU A 400 12.16 -0.05 30.30
N VAL A 401 11.61 -1.16 30.77
CA VAL A 401 11.00 -1.26 32.11
C VAL A 401 12.02 -0.91 33.19
N ARG A 402 13.22 -1.48 33.11
CA ARG A 402 14.33 -1.18 34.03
C ARG A 402 14.65 0.31 34.07
N LEU A 403 14.76 0.99 32.91
CA LEU A 403 15.01 2.43 32.86
C LEU A 403 13.88 3.25 33.47
N GLN A 404 12.62 2.81 33.33
CA GLN A 404 11.50 3.46 34.00
C GLN A 404 11.57 3.30 35.52
N GLU A 405 11.94 2.12 36.00
CA GLU A 405 12.14 1.84 37.43
C GLU A 405 13.31 2.65 38.00
N GLU A 406 14.44 2.71 37.31
CA GLU A 406 15.59 3.53 37.71
C GLU A 406 15.21 5.01 37.84
N ARG A 407 14.41 5.55 36.92
CA ARG A 407 13.88 6.93 37.02
C ARG A 407 12.95 7.12 38.21
N LYS A 408 12.07 6.14 38.50
CA LYS A 408 11.18 6.19 39.67
C LYS A 408 11.98 6.16 40.97
N ILE A 409 12.96 5.26 41.07
CA ILE A 409 13.86 5.17 42.23
C ILE A 409 14.62 6.47 42.42
N HIS A 410 15.16 7.05 41.34
CA HIS A 410 15.84 8.35 41.42
C HIS A 410 14.93 9.46 41.94
N ALA A 411 13.68 9.52 41.48
CA ALA A 411 12.70 10.47 42.01
C ALA A 411 12.42 10.25 43.51
N PHE A 412 12.31 8.99 43.95
CA PHE A 412 12.17 8.67 45.38
C PHE A 412 13.39 9.09 46.20
N VAL A 413 14.60 8.87 45.69
CA VAL A 413 15.84 9.32 46.35
C VAL A 413 15.86 10.85 46.49
N MET A 414 15.50 11.59 45.44
CA MET A 414 15.43 13.05 45.49
C MET A 414 14.39 13.56 46.50
N LEU A 415 13.22 12.91 46.59
CA LEU A 415 12.20 13.23 47.60
C LEU A 415 12.69 12.91 49.02
N ALA A 416 13.34 11.76 49.21
CA ALA A 416 13.89 11.36 50.50
C ALA A 416 15.02 12.30 50.95
N GLU A 417 15.91 12.70 50.05
CA GLU A 417 16.94 13.72 50.34
C GLU A 417 16.33 15.05 50.73
N ARG A 418 15.30 15.51 50.01
CA ARG A 418 14.58 16.74 50.36
C ARG A 418 13.97 16.63 51.75
N GLN A 419 13.29 15.53 52.06
CA GLN A 419 12.71 15.30 53.39
C GLN A 419 13.78 15.25 54.48
N ARG A 420 14.93 14.62 54.20
CA ARG A 420 16.07 14.60 55.12
C ARG A 420 16.59 16.01 55.37
N ARG A 421 16.83 16.82 54.33
CA ARG A 421 17.27 18.22 54.47
C ARG A 421 16.25 19.06 55.24
N MET A 422 14.96 18.86 55.01
CA MET A 422 13.89 19.51 55.76
C MET A 422 13.94 19.15 57.25
N ARG A 423 14.06 17.86 57.58
CA ARG A 423 14.19 17.42 58.98
C ARG A 423 15.47 17.91 59.63
N GLU A 424 16.60 17.91 58.93
CA GLU A 424 17.86 18.47 59.43
C GLU A 424 17.74 19.99 59.67
N ALA A 425 17.00 20.72 58.82
CA ALA A 425 16.71 22.14 59.01
C ALA A 425 15.76 22.40 60.20
N GLU A 426 14.72 21.58 60.36
CA GLU A 426 13.81 21.65 61.50
C GLU A 426 14.50 21.30 62.82
N GLU A 427 15.31 20.24 62.86
CA GLU A 427 16.09 19.87 64.04
C GLU A 427 17.15 20.91 64.37
N SER A 428 17.85 21.46 63.37
CA SER A 428 18.81 22.54 63.61
C SER A 428 18.12 23.82 64.08
N GLY A 429 16.94 24.14 63.56
CA GLY A 429 16.08 25.20 64.07
C GLY A 429 15.67 24.96 65.53
N ARG A 430 15.20 23.75 65.87
CA ARG A 430 14.85 23.37 67.24
C ARG A 430 16.06 23.46 68.19
N ARG A 431 17.24 22.99 67.78
CA ARG A 431 18.48 23.11 68.57
C ARG A 431 18.86 24.57 68.81
N GLN A 432 18.74 25.43 67.79
CA GLN A 432 19.00 26.87 67.96
C GLN A 432 18.01 27.53 68.92
N VAL A 433 16.73 27.17 68.84
CA VAL A 433 15.70 27.68 69.75
C VAL A 433 15.92 27.17 71.18
N GLU A 434 16.25 25.89 71.37
CA GLU A 434 16.58 25.33 72.68
C GLU A 434 17.85 25.97 73.27
N GLU A 435 18.89 26.20 72.48
CA GLU A 435 20.09 26.91 72.95
C GLU A 435 19.78 28.36 73.34
N ARG A 436 18.92 29.06 72.59
CA ARG A 436 18.46 30.39 72.97
C ARG A 436 17.65 30.35 74.26
N ARG A 437 16.68 29.43 74.37
CA ARG A 437 15.89 29.24 75.59
C ARG A 437 16.77 28.94 76.80
N ARG A 438 17.79 28.08 76.68
CA ARG A 438 18.74 27.84 77.78
C ARG A 438 19.52 29.08 78.17
N ARG A 439 19.95 29.90 77.19
CA ARG A 439 20.64 31.17 77.48
C ARG A 439 19.70 32.17 78.16
N GLU A 440 18.46 32.27 77.67
CA GLU A 440 17.42 33.11 78.24
C GLU A 440 17.05 32.63 79.65
N GLU A 441 16.88 31.33 79.87
CA GLU A 441 16.64 30.71 81.18
C GLU A 441 17.83 30.91 82.13
N ASP A 442 19.08 30.80 81.66
CA ASP A 442 20.27 31.09 82.46
C ASP A 442 20.36 32.58 82.83
N GLU A 443 19.96 33.47 81.92
CA GLU A 443 19.88 34.92 82.15
C GLU A 443 18.73 35.29 83.09
N ILE A 444 17.56 34.69 82.92
CA ILE A 444 16.39 34.84 83.80
C ILE A 444 16.69 34.24 85.17
N PHE A 445 17.37 33.10 85.25
CA PHE A 445 17.81 32.52 86.52
C PHE A 445 18.83 33.42 87.22
N ARG A 446 19.76 34.02 86.47
CA ARG A 446 20.69 35.03 87.00
C ARG A 446 19.93 36.26 87.50
N GLN A 447 18.96 36.76 86.74
CA GLN A 447 18.14 37.92 87.09
C GLN A 447 17.16 37.64 88.24
N ALA A 448 16.57 36.45 88.34
CA ALA A 448 15.67 36.04 89.43
C ALA A 448 16.43 35.73 90.73
N ARG A 449 17.71 35.36 90.63
CA ARG A 449 18.62 35.24 91.78
C ARG A 449 19.05 36.62 92.31
N GLU A 450 19.14 37.63 91.44
CA GLU A 450 19.58 38.99 91.78
C GLU A 450 18.42 39.96 92.07
N GLY A 451 17.25 39.75 91.44
CA GLY A 451 16.03 40.52 91.61
C GLY A 451 14.93 39.66 92.22
N GLY A 452 14.43 40.07 93.38
CA GLY A 452 13.39 39.37 94.15
C GLY A 452 12.01 39.37 93.48
N CYS A 453 11.88 38.75 92.32
CA CYS A 453 10.60 38.40 91.75
C CYS A 453 10.04 37.20 92.52
N THR A 454 8.86 37.36 93.12
CA THR A 454 8.14 36.27 93.79
C THR A 454 7.71 35.22 92.77
N ILE A 455 7.79 33.95 93.15
CA ILE A 455 7.46 32.77 92.31
C ILE A 455 6.10 32.91 91.61
N ASP A 456 5.14 33.57 92.26
CA ASP A 456 3.79 33.78 91.74
C ASP A 456 3.75 34.62 90.45
N SER A 457 4.58 35.68 90.33
CA SER A 457 4.58 36.50 89.10
C SER A 457 5.21 35.76 87.91
N TYR A 458 6.19 34.91 88.18
CA TYR A 458 6.80 34.04 87.15
C TYR A 458 5.82 32.97 86.66
N LEU A 459 5.04 32.39 87.58
CA LEU A 459 4.00 31.42 87.23
C LEU A 459 2.85 32.09 86.46
N GLU A 460 2.46 33.31 86.83
CA GLU A 460 1.47 34.10 86.08
C GLU A 460 1.95 34.36 84.64
N ASP A 461 3.20 34.79 84.44
CA ASP A 461 3.76 35.05 83.11
C ASP A 461 3.83 33.77 82.25
N ILE A 462 4.20 32.62 82.83
CA ILE A 462 4.18 31.33 82.13
C ILE A 462 2.75 30.96 81.74
N ILE A 463 1.79 31.11 82.65
CA ILE A 463 0.39 30.79 82.38
C ILE A 463 -0.13 31.67 81.25
N LEU A 464 0.11 32.99 81.30
CA LEU A 464 -0.30 33.93 80.26
C LEU A 464 0.35 33.60 78.90
N SER A 465 1.66 33.36 78.86
CA SER A 465 2.35 33.01 77.61
C SER A 465 1.88 31.67 77.05
N SER A 466 1.64 30.67 77.91
CA SER A 466 1.10 29.38 77.46
C SER A 466 -0.33 29.51 76.92
N MET A 467 -1.15 30.35 77.56
CA MET A 467 -2.51 30.65 77.11
C MET A 467 -2.50 31.37 75.76
N GLU A 468 -1.62 32.36 75.56
CA GLU A 468 -1.45 33.04 74.27
C GLU A 468 -1.00 32.08 73.16
N ASN A 469 0.00 31.24 73.43
CA ASN A 469 0.50 30.26 72.46
C ASN A 469 -0.60 29.24 72.07
N THR A 470 -1.34 28.72 73.04
CA THR A 470 -2.45 27.78 72.75
C THR A 470 -3.60 28.44 72.00
N ALA A 471 -3.91 29.71 72.30
CA ALA A 471 -4.91 30.47 71.56
C ALA A 471 -4.46 30.73 70.11
N GLU A 472 -3.18 31.04 69.87
CA GLU A 472 -2.63 31.18 68.53
C GLU A 472 -2.66 29.87 67.73
N GLU A 473 -2.32 28.74 68.35
CA GLU A 473 -2.37 27.43 67.71
C GLU A 473 -3.81 27.07 67.30
N GLN A 474 -4.78 27.26 68.20
CA GLN A 474 -6.20 27.05 67.91
C GLN A 474 -6.71 27.97 66.80
N ALA A 475 -6.32 29.26 66.83
CA ALA A 475 -6.68 30.20 65.78
C ALA A 475 -6.10 29.80 64.42
N ARG A 476 -4.85 29.30 64.38
CA ARG A 476 -4.25 28.79 63.13
C ARG A 476 -4.94 27.55 62.61
N GLU A 477 -5.32 26.62 63.49
CA GLU A 477 -6.08 25.42 63.11
C GLU A 477 -7.48 25.78 62.57
N GLU A 478 -8.16 26.75 63.18
CA GLU A 478 -9.44 27.27 62.68
C GLU A 478 -9.31 27.95 61.33
N VAL A 479 -8.30 28.81 61.15
CA VAL A 479 -8.02 29.44 59.85
C VAL A 479 -7.71 28.40 58.77
N GLN A 480 -6.94 27.36 59.10
CA GLN A 480 -6.66 26.26 58.17
C GLN A 480 -7.90 25.47 57.82
N ARG A 481 -8.74 25.11 58.80
CA ARG A 481 -10.04 24.44 58.55
C ARG A 481 -10.93 25.28 57.66
N MET A 482 -11.07 26.58 57.96
CA MET A 482 -11.86 27.51 57.15
C MET A 482 -11.30 27.65 55.73
N ALA A 483 -9.98 27.67 55.56
CA ALA A 483 -9.35 27.71 54.24
C ALA A 483 -9.63 26.43 53.43
N VAL A 484 -9.61 25.26 54.07
CA VAL A 484 -9.98 23.99 53.43
C VAL A 484 -11.45 24.00 53.04
N GLU A 485 -12.35 24.41 53.94
CA GLU A 485 -13.79 24.51 53.65
C GLU A 485 -14.08 25.47 52.48
N ILE A 486 -13.44 26.64 52.44
CA ILE A 486 -13.58 27.58 51.31
C ILE A 486 -13.07 26.95 50.01
N ASN A 487 -11.96 26.21 50.06
CA ASN A 487 -11.40 25.56 48.88
C ASN A 487 -12.30 24.43 48.38
N ASP A 488 -12.87 23.64 49.29
CA ASP A 488 -13.83 22.58 48.95
C ASP A 488 -15.11 23.18 48.34
N ILE A 489 -15.62 24.28 48.90
CA ILE A 489 -16.73 25.05 48.30
C ILE A 489 -16.34 25.56 46.90
N ALA A 490 -15.12 26.04 46.71
CA ALA A 490 -14.63 26.49 45.40
C ALA A 490 -14.56 25.35 44.38
N TYR A 491 -14.06 24.18 44.78
CA TYR A 491 -14.02 22.98 43.93
C TYR A 491 -15.42 22.43 43.62
N GLU A 492 -16.35 22.45 44.58
CA GLU A 492 -17.75 22.10 44.36
C GLU A 492 -18.43 23.06 43.39
N MET A 493 -18.19 24.36 43.54
CA MET A 493 -18.68 25.36 42.58
C MET A 493 -18.11 25.10 41.20
N GLU A 494 -16.80 24.82 41.08
CA GLU A 494 -16.13 24.59 39.80
C GLU A 494 -16.62 23.31 39.10
N SER A 495 -16.80 22.22 39.85
CA SER A 495 -17.29 20.95 39.31
C SER A 495 -18.76 20.99 38.87
N ARG A 496 -19.57 21.88 39.44
CA ARG A 496 -20.97 22.11 39.03
C ARG A 496 -21.12 23.15 37.90
N ARG A 497 -20.03 23.76 37.42
CA ARG A 497 -20.10 24.84 36.41
C ARG A 497 -20.60 24.35 35.05
N THR A 498 -21.53 25.11 34.49
CA THR A 498 -21.88 25.04 33.07
C THR A 498 -21.08 26.07 32.26
N ARG A 499 -20.91 25.81 30.95
CA ARG A 499 -20.12 26.69 30.06
C ARG A 499 -20.62 28.15 30.04
N LEU A 500 -21.93 28.37 30.14
CA LEU A 500 -22.51 29.71 30.22
C LEU A 500 -22.05 30.48 31.47
N GLN A 501 -22.03 29.81 32.62
CA GLN A 501 -21.58 30.43 33.89
C GLN A 501 -20.09 30.74 33.89
N SER A 502 -19.26 29.95 33.21
CA SER A 502 -17.84 30.30 33.03
C SER A 502 -17.65 31.51 32.13
N GLU A 503 -18.49 31.70 31.11
CA GLU A 503 -18.43 32.86 30.23
C GLU A 503 -18.92 34.13 30.95
N GLU A 504 -19.94 34.03 31.81
CA GLU A 504 -20.39 35.12 32.70
C GLU A 504 -19.29 35.56 33.69
N ILE A 505 -18.65 34.62 34.39
CA ILE A 505 -17.56 34.93 35.33
C ILE A 505 -16.37 35.59 34.61
N VAL A 506 -16.04 35.12 33.41
CA VAL A 506 -14.98 35.76 32.61
C VAL A 506 -15.38 37.18 32.20
N ALA A 507 -16.63 37.42 31.84
CA ALA A 507 -17.12 38.76 31.54
C ALA A 507 -17.05 39.68 32.77
N GLU A 508 -17.44 39.20 33.95
CA GLU A 508 -17.32 39.94 35.22
C GLU A 508 -15.85 40.22 35.56
N LEU A 509 -14.95 39.24 35.45
CA LEU A 509 -13.51 39.44 35.68
C LEU A 509 -12.90 40.45 34.71
N VAL A 510 -13.33 40.44 33.45
CA VAL A 510 -12.88 41.41 32.45
C VAL A 510 -13.38 42.81 32.82
N TYR A 511 -14.64 42.94 33.23
CA TYR A 511 -15.26 44.21 33.55
C TYR A 511 -14.73 44.82 34.86
N ASP A 512 -14.60 44.02 35.92
CA ASP A 512 -14.25 44.50 37.27
C ASP A 512 -12.73 44.60 37.50
N PHE A 513 -11.93 43.72 36.89
CA PHE A 513 -10.48 43.68 37.13
C PHE A 513 -9.66 44.17 35.95
N LEU A 514 -9.87 43.64 34.75
CA LEU A 514 -8.96 43.91 33.62
C LEU A 514 -9.13 45.32 33.05
N ILE A 515 -10.37 45.78 32.84
CA ILE A 515 -10.63 47.13 32.31
C ILE A 515 -10.12 48.20 33.29
N PRO A 516 -10.44 48.14 34.60
CA PRO A 516 -9.96 49.15 35.55
C PRO A 516 -8.43 49.12 35.74
N GLU A 517 -7.78 47.95 35.71
CA GLU A 517 -6.31 47.90 35.78
C GLU A 517 -5.65 48.45 34.52
N ALA A 518 -6.20 48.19 33.33
CA ALA A 518 -5.70 48.81 32.10
C ALA A 518 -5.83 50.34 32.14
N GLU A 519 -6.95 50.86 32.66
CA GLU A 519 -7.14 52.29 32.88
C GLU A 519 -6.13 52.85 33.89
N LYS A 520 -5.96 52.21 35.06
CA LYS A 520 -4.96 52.62 36.06
C LYS A 520 -3.55 52.61 35.49
N MET A 521 -3.19 51.61 34.70
CA MET A 521 -1.90 51.53 34.02
C MET A 521 -1.72 52.68 33.02
N SER A 522 -2.74 52.98 32.22
CA SER A 522 -2.70 54.13 31.29
C SER A 522 -2.54 55.47 32.02
N VAL A 523 -3.19 55.62 33.18
CA VAL A 523 -3.07 56.83 34.04
C VAL A 523 -1.67 56.91 34.64
N ARG A 524 -1.13 55.81 35.17
CA ARG A 524 0.25 55.73 35.68
C ARG A 524 1.27 56.09 34.60
N GLU A 525 1.04 55.67 33.36
CA GLU A 525 1.94 55.94 32.25
C GLU A 525 1.89 57.40 31.80
N LYS A 526 0.69 58.01 31.76
CA LYS A 526 0.53 59.47 31.56
C LYS A 526 1.25 60.27 32.64
N VAL A 527 1.14 59.86 33.91
CA VAL A 527 1.86 60.47 35.03
C VAL A 527 3.37 60.30 34.89
N ARG A 528 3.86 59.12 34.51
CA ARG A 528 5.29 58.91 34.23
C ARG A 528 5.79 59.81 33.09
N GLN A 529 5.01 59.99 32.04
CA GLN A 529 5.37 60.87 30.92
C GLN A 529 5.42 62.36 31.32
N SER A 530 4.49 62.83 32.17
CA SER A 530 4.55 64.19 32.70
C SER A 530 5.74 64.38 33.64
N GLN A 531 5.99 63.41 34.54
CA GLN A 531 7.16 63.41 35.42
C GLN A 531 8.48 63.40 34.63
N ARG A 532 8.58 62.63 33.54
CA ARG A 532 9.78 62.61 32.67
C ARG A 532 10.13 64.00 32.12
N LYS A 533 9.14 64.83 31.78
CA LYS A 533 9.39 66.22 31.34
C LYS A 533 10.03 67.05 32.46
N HIS A 534 9.51 66.92 33.68
CA HIS A 534 10.05 67.61 34.86
C HIS A 534 11.43 67.08 35.26
N ILE A 535 11.65 65.77 35.19
CA ILE A 535 12.95 65.14 35.46
C ILE A 535 13.98 65.58 34.41
N TYR A 536 13.61 65.63 33.14
CA TYR A 536 14.50 66.11 32.07
C TYR A 536 14.85 67.60 32.24
N ALA A 537 13.88 68.44 32.60
CA ALA A 537 14.14 69.84 32.92
C ALA A 537 15.03 69.99 34.16
N ALA A 538 14.80 69.21 35.23
CA ALA A 538 15.65 69.19 36.41
C ALA A 538 17.09 68.74 36.07
N HIS A 539 17.23 67.70 35.23
CA HIS A 539 18.52 67.22 34.75
C HIS A 539 19.25 68.29 33.93
N GLN A 540 18.56 69.00 33.03
CA GLN A 540 19.14 70.12 32.28
C GLN A 540 19.57 71.27 33.19
N ILE A 541 18.84 71.56 34.27
CA ILE A 541 19.21 72.61 35.23
C ILE A 541 20.43 72.19 36.05
N ILE A 542 20.46 70.95 36.56
CA ILE A 542 21.58 70.41 37.35
C ILE A 542 22.86 70.39 36.51
N HIS A 543 22.79 70.00 35.24
CA HIS A 543 23.96 69.88 34.38
C HIS A 543 24.31 71.17 33.61
N ARG A 544 23.49 72.23 33.67
CA ARG A 544 23.82 73.56 33.12
C ARG A 544 24.86 74.33 33.95
N GLY A 545 25.11 73.93 35.20
CA GLY A 545 26.14 74.54 36.06
C GLY A 545 27.51 73.87 35.98
N THR A 546 27.66 72.85 35.14
CA THR A 546 28.88 72.04 35.01
C THR A 546 29.50 72.12 33.60
N GLU A 547 29.45 73.31 32.99
CA GLU A 547 30.27 73.69 31.82
C GLU A 547 31.06 74.96 32.12
#